data_AF-A0A3P6GB55-F1
#
_entry.id   AF-A0A3P6GB55-F1
#
_cell.length_a   1.000
_cell.length_b   1.000
_cell.length_c   1.000
_cell.angle_alpha   90.00
_cell.angle_beta   90.00
_cell.angle_gamma   90.00
#
_symmetry.space_group_name_H-M   'P 1'
#
loop_
_entity.id
_entity.type
_entity.pdbx_description
1 polymer ?
#
loop_
_entity_poly.entity_id
_entity_poly.type
_entity_poly.pdbx_seq_one_letter_code
_entity_poly.pdbx_strand_id
1 'polypeptide(L)'
;IDDIYAPVNFADSHWIAMWISIPKRHIVVFDNICSSISPEELDVVMEPFLYMVPYLLVECASSDEVRAQYSLEPFTYERPTNIPPARAGDCGVYTLKYIECHALGIEFSKKDFAKPNGKSMRDKMVVDIFQELPDVHEFENKYMDDILGTYDV
;
A
#
# COMPACT_ATOMS: atom_id res chain seq x y z
N ILE A 1 16.11 0.93 -9.31
CA ILE A 1 14.83 0.95 -8.57
C ILE A 1 15.17 1.55 -7.22
N ASP A 2 14.57 2.69 -6.89
CA ASP A 2 14.91 3.43 -5.67
C ASP A 2 13.84 3.28 -4.58
N ASP A 3 12.58 3.11 -4.99
CA ASP A 3 11.43 3.01 -4.11
C ASP A 3 10.59 1.77 -4.43
N ILE A 4 10.09 1.12 -3.39
CA ILE A 4 9.13 0.02 -3.48
C ILE A 4 7.87 0.43 -2.70
N TYR A 5 6.70 0.19 -3.28
CA TYR A 5 5.41 0.41 -2.62
C TYR A 5 4.70 -0.91 -2.42
N ALA A 6 4.17 -1.13 -1.22
CA ALA A 6 3.44 -2.33 -0.89
C ALA A 6 2.18 -1.99 -0.08
N PRO A 7 0.98 -2.37 -0.55
CA PRO A 7 -0.19 -2.45 0.32
C PRO A 7 -0.07 -3.70 1.20
N VAL A 8 -0.16 -3.54 2.51
CA VAL A 8 -0.12 -4.66 3.47
C VAL A 8 -1.46 -4.73 4.20
N ASN A 9 -2.03 -5.93 4.27
CA ASN A 9 -3.23 -6.18 5.03
C ASN A 9 -2.87 -6.76 6.40
N PHE A 10 -3.26 -6.05 7.46
CA PHE A 10 -3.15 -6.49 8.83
C PHE A 10 -4.46 -7.16 9.27
N ALA A 11 -4.30 -8.37 9.82
CA ALA A 11 -5.39 -9.16 10.42
C ALA A 11 -6.64 -9.28 9.52
N ASP A 12 -6.45 -9.46 8.21
CA ASP A 12 -7.50 -9.60 7.19
C ASP A 12 -8.55 -8.46 7.16
N SER A 13 -8.23 -7.29 7.74
CA SER A 13 -9.24 -6.26 8.02
C SER A 13 -8.75 -4.83 7.85
N HIS A 14 -7.45 -4.56 7.97
CA HIS A 14 -6.93 -3.20 7.88
C HIS A 14 -5.78 -3.10 6.87
N TRP A 15 -5.91 -2.21 5.89
CA TRP A 15 -4.88 -1.99 4.88
C TRP A 15 -4.01 -0.79 5.25
N ILE A 16 -2.69 -0.98 5.23
CA ILE A 16 -1.67 0.07 5.35
C ILE A 16 -0.86 0.17 4.06
N ALA A 17 -0.36 1.37 3.74
CA ALA A 17 0.58 1.56 2.64
C ALA A 17 2.01 1.63 3.19
N MET A 18 2.91 0.83 2.63
CA MET A 18 4.34 0.90 2.90
C MET A 18 5.06 1.53 1.73
N TRP A 19 5.92 2.49 2.03
CA TRP A 19 6.92 3.02 1.12
C TRP A 19 8.32 2.65 1.63
N ILE A 20 9.04 1.84 0.87
CA ILE A 20 10.39 1.38 1.19
C ILE A 20 11.36 2.15 0.30
N SER A 21 12.15 3.03 0.89
CA SER A 21 13.21 3.76 0.18
C SER A 21 14.53 3.00 0.32
N ILE A 22 15.01 2.43 -0.78
CA ILE A 22 16.26 1.67 -0.82
C ILE A 22 17.46 2.57 -0.50
N PRO A 23 17.63 3.76 -1.12
CA PRO A 23 18.75 4.65 -0.82
C PRO A 23 18.78 5.13 0.63
N LYS A 24 17.60 5.38 1.22
CA LYS A 24 17.49 5.84 2.61
C LYS A 24 17.53 4.70 3.63
N ARG A 25 17.42 3.46 3.18
CA ARG A 25 17.29 2.27 4.04
C ARG A 25 16.18 2.45 5.09
N HIS A 26 15.06 3.00 4.65
CA HIS A 26 13.98 3.43 5.52
C HIS A 26 12.62 3.08 4.94
N ILE A 27 11.71 2.64 5.81
CA ILE A 27 10.33 2.33 5.47
C ILE A 27 9.38 3.31 6.16
N VAL A 28 8.50 3.93 5.39
CA VAL A 28 7.41 4.75 5.93
C VAL A 28 6.11 3.98 5.82
N VAL A 29 5.39 3.86 6.93
CA VAL A 29 4.08 3.21 7.01
C VAL A 29 2.98 4.26 7.09
N PHE A 30 2.23 4.43 6.00
CA PHE A 30 1.05 5.29 5.98
C PHE A 30 -0.18 4.51 6.49
N ASP A 31 -0.47 4.68 7.77
CA ASP A 31 -1.60 4.04 8.46
C ASP A 31 -2.78 5.02 8.66
N ASN A 32 -3.79 4.91 7.80
CA ASN A 32 -4.95 5.81 7.80
C ASN A 32 -5.96 5.59 8.95
N ILE A 33 -5.80 4.52 9.74
CA ILE A 33 -6.59 4.26 10.95
C ILE A 33 -5.62 3.78 12.04
N CYS A 34 -4.77 4.69 12.53
CA CYS A 34 -3.67 4.41 13.46
C CYS A 34 -4.10 3.67 14.76
N SER A 35 -5.38 3.73 15.14
CA SER A 35 -5.92 2.96 16.26
C SER A 35 -6.12 1.47 15.98
N SER A 36 -6.01 1.02 14.72
CA SER A 36 -6.23 -0.37 14.30
C SER A 36 -5.04 -1.28 14.55
N ILE A 37 -3.83 -0.73 14.75
CA ILE A 37 -2.61 -1.49 15.00
C ILE A 37 -1.85 -0.80 16.14
N SER A 38 -1.58 -1.52 17.23
CA SER A 38 -0.74 -0.99 18.30
C SER A 38 0.71 -0.79 17.80
N PRO A 39 1.52 0.07 18.44
CA PRO A 39 2.94 0.17 18.12
C PRO A 39 3.66 -1.19 18.16
N GLU A 40 3.38 -2.01 19.17
CA GLU A 40 4.00 -3.32 19.37
C GLU A 40 3.58 -4.34 18.30
N GLU A 41 2.30 -4.33 17.89
CA GLU A 41 1.83 -5.16 16.79
C GLU A 41 2.47 -4.74 15.46
N LEU A 42 2.64 -3.43 15.26
CA LEU A 42 3.30 -2.90 14.07
C LEU A 42 4.78 -3.28 14.06
N ASP A 43 5.48 -3.27 15.19
CA ASP A 43 6.87 -3.76 15.29
C ASP A 43 6.98 -5.20 14.77
N VAL A 44 6.05 -6.08 15.17
CA VAL A 44 6.01 -7.48 14.71
C VAL A 44 5.74 -7.58 13.21
N VAL A 45 4.82 -6.77 12.66
CA VAL A 45 4.55 -6.72 11.22
C VAL A 45 5.78 -6.25 10.44
N MET A 46 6.48 -5.26 10.97
CA MET A 46 7.59 -4.59 10.27
C MET A 46 8.88 -5.41 10.33
N GLU A 47 9.16 -6.09 11.43
CA GLU A 47 10.37 -6.90 11.63
C GLU A 47 10.81 -7.68 10.37
N PRO A 48 10.00 -8.56 9.76
CA PRO A 48 10.43 -9.30 8.58
C PRO A 48 10.86 -8.40 7.43
N PHE A 49 10.19 -7.27 7.19
CA PHE A 49 10.58 -6.36 6.11
C PHE A 49 11.92 -5.66 6.39
N LEU A 50 12.19 -5.29 7.65
CA LEU A 50 13.44 -4.62 8.02
C LEU A 50 14.66 -5.49 7.74
N TYR A 51 14.55 -6.80 7.93
CA TYR A 51 15.61 -7.76 7.66
C TYR A 51 15.59 -8.26 6.21
N MET A 52 14.43 -8.67 5.68
CA MET A 52 14.36 -9.30 4.36
C MET A 52 14.75 -8.36 3.22
N VAL A 53 14.39 -7.07 3.28
CA VAL A 53 14.72 -6.12 2.21
C VAL A 53 16.24 -6.05 1.96
N PRO A 54 17.10 -5.77 2.97
CA PRO A 54 18.54 -5.75 2.74
C PRO A 54 19.10 -7.10 2.27
N TYR A 55 18.58 -8.24 2.76
CA TYR A 55 18.97 -9.56 2.23
C TYR A 55 18.63 -9.71 0.75
N LEU A 56 17.40 -9.38 0.34
CA LEU A 56 16.97 -9.47 -1.06
C LEU A 56 17.80 -8.56 -1.97
N LEU A 57 18.20 -7.37 -1.52
CA LEU A 57 19.07 -6.48 -2.30
C LEU A 57 20.46 -7.09 -2.55
N VAL A 58 21.03 -7.77 -1.54
CA VAL A 58 22.33 -8.46 -1.63
C VAL A 58 22.24 -9.70 -2.52
N GLU A 59 21.19 -10.51 -2.33
CA GLU A 59 20.98 -11.75 -3.09
C GLU A 59 20.62 -11.49 -4.56
N CYS A 60 19.81 -10.47 -4.83
CA CYS A 60 19.43 -10.10 -6.20
C CYS A 60 20.44 -9.17 -6.90
N ALA A 61 21.58 -8.86 -6.27
CA ALA A 61 22.62 -8.05 -6.90
C ALA A 61 23.18 -8.74 -8.14
N SER A 62 23.27 -8.00 -9.26
CA SER A 62 23.71 -8.53 -10.56
C SER A 62 25.21 -8.81 -10.65
N SER A 63 26.00 -8.32 -9.71
CA SER A 63 27.46 -8.51 -9.64
C SER A 63 27.97 -8.31 -8.21
N ASP A 64 29.20 -8.77 -7.96
CA ASP A 64 29.88 -8.57 -6.67
C ASP A 64 30.13 -7.08 -6.37
N GLU A 65 30.39 -6.26 -7.40
CA GLU A 65 30.56 -4.81 -7.27
C GLU A 65 29.27 -4.11 -6.81
N VAL A 66 28.11 -4.54 -7.33
CA VAL A 66 26.80 -4.05 -6.88
C VAL A 66 26.48 -4.58 -5.48
N ARG A 67 26.80 -5.85 -5.20
CA ARG A 67 26.58 -6.45 -3.88
C ARG A 67 27.34 -5.70 -2.78
N ALA A 68 28.57 -5.29 -3.05
CA ALA A 68 29.40 -4.53 -2.11
C ALA A 68 28.81 -3.15 -1.72
N GLN A 69 27.81 -2.64 -2.46
CA GLN A 69 27.13 -1.38 -2.14
C GLN A 69 26.03 -1.55 -1.08
N TYR A 70 25.57 -2.77 -0.82
CA TYR A 70 24.47 -3.03 0.10
C TYR A 70 24.95 -3.55 1.45
N SER A 71 24.49 -2.91 2.53
CA SER A 71 24.65 -3.40 3.90
C SER A 71 23.51 -4.37 4.26
N LEU A 72 23.84 -5.41 5.04
CA LEU A 72 22.88 -6.34 5.65
C LEU A 72 22.26 -5.83 6.96
N GLU A 73 22.66 -4.63 7.43
CA GLU A 73 22.03 -4.04 8.61
C GLU A 73 20.52 -3.87 8.40
N PRO A 74 19.69 -4.03 9.44
CA PRO A 74 18.25 -3.86 9.28
C PRO A 74 17.91 -2.44 8.80
N PHE A 75 16.88 -2.34 7.97
CA PHE A 75 16.30 -1.04 7.65
C PHE A 75 15.64 -0.45 8.91
N THR A 76 15.43 0.87 8.89
CA THR A 76 14.64 1.55 9.90
C THR A 76 13.22 1.78 9.39
N TYR A 77 12.27 2.08 10.28
CA TYR A 77 10.94 2.46 9.86
C TYR A 77 10.31 3.54 10.74
N GLU A 78 9.32 4.24 10.20
CA GLU A 78 8.47 5.16 10.94
C GLU A 78 6.99 5.04 10.53
N ARG A 79 6.10 5.43 11.44
CA ARG A 79 4.66 5.59 11.18
C ARG A 79 4.27 7.05 11.43
N PRO A 80 4.18 7.89 10.38
CA PRO A 80 3.78 9.28 10.53
C PRO A 80 2.34 9.41 11.04
N THR A 81 2.10 10.32 11.98
CA THR A 81 0.77 10.55 12.58
C THR A 81 -0.01 11.69 11.93
N ASN A 82 0.65 12.49 11.09
CA ASN A 82 0.13 13.68 10.44
C ASN A 82 -0.44 13.42 9.03
N ILE A 83 -1.03 12.24 8.81
CA ILE A 83 -1.61 11.85 7.52
C ILE A 83 -3.15 11.90 7.55
N PRO A 84 -3.82 12.12 6.40
CA PRO A 84 -5.28 12.21 6.36
C PRO A 84 -6.04 10.92 6.75
N PRO A 85 -6.79 10.89 7.87
CA PRO A 85 -7.39 9.64 8.36
C PRO A 85 -8.58 9.18 7.50
N ALA A 86 -8.73 7.86 7.35
CA ALA A 86 -9.85 7.23 6.66
C ALA A 86 -11.06 7.04 7.61
N ARG A 87 -12.19 6.58 7.04
CA ARG A 87 -13.27 5.94 7.80
C ARG A 87 -13.07 4.42 7.78
N ALA A 88 -13.68 3.72 8.73
CA ALA A 88 -13.79 2.27 8.66
C ALA A 88 -14.42 1.85 7.32
N GLY A 89 -13.83 0.86 6.65
CA GLY A 89 -14.21 0.43 5.31
C GLY A 89 -13.54 1.19 4.15
N ASP A 90 -12.88 2.33 4.41
CA ASP A 90 -12.17 3.10 3.38
C ASP A 90 -10.65 2.88 3.41
N CYS A 91 -10.11 2.06 4.33
CA CYS A 91 -8.66 1.89 4.50
C CYS A 91 -7.94 1.41 3.23
N GLY A 92 -8.55 0.52 2.44
CA GLY A 92 -7.99 0.05 1.18
C GLY A 92 -7.84 1.15 0.12
N VAL A 93 -8.88 1.94 -0.11
CA VAL A 93 -8.83 3.02 -1.12
C VAL A 93 -7.88 4.14 -0.70
N TYR A 94 -7.79 4.44 0.60
CA TYR A 94 -6.81 5.41 1.12
C TYR A 94 -5.37 4.90 0.97
N THR A 95 -5.12 3.62 1.24
CA THR A 95 -3.82 2.97 1.06
C THR A 95 -3.32 3.11 -0.39
N LEU A 96 -4.17 2.82 -1.37
CA LEU A 96 -3.82 3.02 -2.78
C LEU A 96 -3.59 4.50 -3.12
N LYS A 97 -4.43 5.40 -2.59
CA LYS A 97 -4.30 6.84 -2.86
C LYS A 97 -3.02 7.43 -2.26
N TYR A 98 -2.57 6.95 -1.10
CA TYR A 98 -1.28 7.35 -0.55
C TYR A 98 -0.11 6.93 -1.41
N ILE A 99 -0.13 5.68 -1.91
CA ILE A 99 0.91 5.18 -2.82
C ILE A 99 0.93 6.03 -4.09
N GLU A 100 -0.22 6.25 -4.72
CA GLU A 100 -0.35 7.07 -5.93
C GLU A 100 0.18 8.49 -5.73
N CYS A 101 -0.30 9.19 -4.69
CA CYS A 101 0.13 10.56 -4.41
C CYS A 101 1.64 10.63 -4.11
N HIS A 102 2.15 9.71 -3.27
CA HIS A 102 3.56 9.70 -2.91
C HIS A 102 4.47 9.40 -4.12
N ALA A 103 4.10 8.41 -4.94
CA ALA A 103 4.84 8.05 -6.16
C ALA A 103 4.88 9.19 -7.19
N LEU A 104 3.83 10.02 -7.24
CA LEU A 104 3.75 11.20 -8.11
C LEU A 104 4.38 12.46 -7.50
N GLY A 105 4.88 12.41 -6.26
CA GLY A 105 5.39 13.58 -5.54
C GLY A 105 4.32 14.60 -5.20
N ILE A 106 3.06 14.17 -5.08
CA ILE A 106 1.90 15.00 -4.74
C ILE A 106 1.64 14.90 -3.24
N GLU A 107 1.52 16.04 -2.56
CA GLU A 107 1.16 16.08 -1.14
C GLU A 107 -0.23 15.51 -0.86
N PHE A 108 -0.41 14.94 0.33
CA PHE A 108 -1.71 14.44 0.78
C PHE A 108 -2.66 15.60 1.11
N SER A 109 -3.36 16.07 0.09
CA SER A 109 -4.35 17.14 0.16
C SER A 109 -5.46 16.83 1.15
N LYS A 110 -5.63 17.68 2.18
CA LYS A 110 -6.75 17.57 3.15
C LYS A 110 -8.12 17.63 2.47
N LYS A 111 -8.22 18.37 1.36
CA LYS A 111 -9.46 18.49 0.58
C LYS A 111 -9.78 17.19 -0.13
N ASP A 112 -8.79 16.58 -0.78
CA ASP A 112 -9.01 15.37 -1.57
C ASP A 112 -9.23 14.16 -0.66
N PHE A 113 -8.46 14.07 0.43
CA PHE A 113 -8.57 13.03 1.45
C PHE A 113 -9.65 13.28 2.51
N ALA A 114 -10.54 14.25 2.31
CA ALA A 114 -11.66 14.47 3.20
C ALA A 114 -12.53 13.20 3.28
N LYS A 115 -12.85 12.74 4.49
CA LYS A 115 -13.62 11.50 4.75
C LYS A 115 -14.89 11.30 3.90
N PRO A 116 -15.69 12.35 3.58
CA PRO A 116 -16.84 12.18 2.69
C PRO A 116 -16.50 11.77 1.24
N ASN A 117 -15.25 11.97 0.82
CA ASN A 117 -14.81 11.69 -0.54
C ASN A 117 -14.48 10.21 -0.80
N GLY A 118 -14.48 9.34 0.22
CA GLY A 118 -14.11 7.92 0.06
C GLY A 118 -14.85 7.20 -1.07
N LYS A 119 -16.15 7.49 -1.25
CA LYS A 119 -16.93 6.99 -2.40
C LYS A 119 -16.39 7.51 -3.73
N SER A 120 -16.18 8.83 -3.85
CA SER A 120 -15.65 9.43 -5.07
C SER A 120 -14.25 8.93 -5.41
N MET A 121 -13.41 8.65 -4.40
CA MET A 121 -12.10 8.02 -4.61
C MET A 121 -12.24 6.64 -5.22
N ARG A 122 -13.12 5.79 -4.67
CA ARG A 122 -13.40 4.46 -5.23
C ARG A 122 -13.95 4.55 -6.64
N ASP A 123 -14.93 5.42 -6.87
CA ASP A 123 -15.54 5.61 -8.19
C ASP A 123 -14.48 6.00 -9.23
N LYS A 124 -13.53 6.88 -8.88
CA LYS A 124 -12.41 7.25 -9.75
C LYS A 124 -11.48 6.08 -10.03
N MET A 125 -11.03 5.35 -9.00
CA MET A 125 -10.15 4.19 -9.19
C MET A 125 -10.80 3.09 -10.04
N VAL A 126 -12.11 2.87 -9.89
CA VAL A 126 -12.85 1.92 -10.73
C VAL A 126 -12.84 2.38 -12.19
N VAL A 127 -13.05 3.67 -12.45
CA VAL A 127 -12.98 4.24 -13.80
C VAL A 127 -11.57 4.09 -14.38
N ASP A 128 -10.53 4.39 -13.60
CA ASP A 128 -9.14 4.27 -14.04
C ASP A 128 -8.81 2.81 -14.41
N ILE A 129 -9.15 1.84 -13.54
CA ILE A 129 -8.95 0.40 -13.82
C ILE A 129 -9.73 -0.03 -15.07
N PHE A 130 -10.97 0.43 -15.24
CA PHE A 130 -11.79 0.11 -16.40
C PHE A 130 -11.16 0.63 -17.70
N GLN A 131 -10.57 1.82 -17.67
CA GLN A 131 -9.92 2.43 -18.83
C GLN A 131 -8.57 1.77 -19.17
N GLU A 132 -7.82 1.29 -18.18
CA GLU A 132 -6.54 0.61 -18.38
C GLU A 132 -6.67 -0.83 -18.90
N LEU A 133 -7.85 -1.46 -18.74
CA LEU A 133 -8.11 -2.84 -19.14
C LEU A 133 -9.18 -2.96 -20.26
N PRO A 134 -9.04 -2.27 -21.41
CA PRO A 134 -10.09 -2.21 -22.42
C PRO A 134 -10.46 -3.58 -23.00
N ASP A 135 -9.49 -4.50 -23.11
CA ASP A 135 -9.67 -5.82 -23.74
C ASP A 135 -10.26 -6.87 -22.78
N VAL A 136 -10.37 -6.59 -21.48
CA VAL A 136 -10.90 -7.54 -20.47
C VAL A 136 -12.42 -7.51 -20.41
N HIS A 137 -13.06 -6.45 -20.93
CA HIS A 137 -14.51 -6.25 -20.91
C HIS A 137 -15.27 -7.15 -21.89
N GLU A 138 -14.56 -7.85 -22.79
CA GLU A 138 -15.14 -8.78 -23.76
C GLU A 138 -15.24 -10.23 -23.27
N PHE A 139 -14.70 -10.55 -22.09
CA PHE A 139 -14.79 -11.90 -21.53
C PHE A 139 -16.14 -12.13 -20.81
N GLU A 140 -16.88 -13.16 -21.24
CA GLU A 140 -18.04 -13.65 -20.50
C GLU A 140 -17.60 -14.13 -19.09
N ASN A 141 -18.09 -13.44 -18.05
CA ASN A 141 -17.87 -13.81 -16.66
C ASN A 141 -18.55 -15.14 -16.32
N LYS A 142 -17.87 -16.27 -16.55
CA LYS A 142 -18.36 -17.62 -16.16
C LYS A 142 -18.52 -17.86 -14.65
N TYR A 143 -18.16 -16.88 -13.81
CA TYR A 143 -18.18 -16.99 -12.34
C TYR A 143 -19.16 -16.02 -11.65
N MET A 144 -19.89 -15.17 -12.39
CA MET A 144 -20.82 -14.18 -11.78
C MET A 144 -22.23 -14.70 -11.52
N ASP A 145 -22.61 -15.87 -12.02
CA ASP A 145 -23.98 -16.38 -11.86
C ASP A 145 -24.31 -16.79 -10.42
N ASP A 146 -23.31 -17.09 -9.58
CA ASP A 146 -23.51 -17.55 -8.20
C ASP A 146 -23.60 -16.43 -7.15
N ILE A 147 -23.20 -15.19 -7.47
CA ILE A 147 -23.15 -14.09 -6.48
C ILE A 147 -24.39 -13.16 -6.56
N LEU A 148 -25.10 -13.17 -7.69
CA LEU A 148 -26.27 -12.30 -7.91
C LEU A 148 -27.51 -12.66 -7.05
N GLY A 149 -27.51 -13.83 -6.39
CA GLY A 149 -28.64 -14.28 -5.56
C GLY A 149 -28.64 -13.82 -4.09
N THR A 150 -27.66 -13.04 -3.64
CA THR A 150 -27.51 -12.74 -2.19
C THR A 150 -27.85 -11.31 -1.76
N TYR A 151 -28.37 -10.47 -2.66
CA TYR A 151 -28.81 -9.10 -2.35
C TYR A 151 -30.32 -8.86 -2.41
N ASP A 152 -31.13 -9.92 -2.30
CA ASP A 152 -32.56 -9.80 -2.00
C ASP A 152 -32.87 -10.54 -0.69
N VAL A 153 -32.75 -9.87 0.46
CA VAL A 153 -33.71 -9.83 1.61
C VAL A 153 -33.36 -8.63 2.50
#